data_AF-A0A7Y2U5T0-F1
#
_entry.id   AF-A0A7Y2U5T0-F1
#
_cell.length_a   1.000
_cell.length_b   1.000
_cell.length_c   1.000
_cell.angle_alpha   90.00
_cell.angle_beta   90.00
_cell.angle_gamma   90.00
#
_symmetry.space_group_name_H-M   'P 1'
#
loop_
_entity.id
_entity.type
_entity.pdbx_description
1 polymer ?
#
loop_
_entity_poly.entity_id
_entity_poly.type
_entity_poly.pdbx_seq_one_letter_code
_entity_poly.pdbx_strand_id
1 'polypeptide(L)'
;MEITLREARARYQDIGIYAGPALCLLMLLVGPQGGLDDPAWRTAAVGAWMAIWWATEARPVGVTAFLPLLLFAPLGITSMREAASHYANPIIYLYLGGFMIALAMQRWDLHRRIALVLLTASGTDGRSLVGGFMLTAALLSMWMTNTSTTMMLLPIVTSVIAVIADTVRDIS
;
A
#
# COMPACT_ATOMS: atom_id res chain seq x y z
N MET A 1 19.34 17.73 -18.61
CA MET A 1 18.13 18.55 -18.45
C MET A 1 17.14 17.74 -17.62
N GLU A 2 17.39 17.64 -16.31
CA GLU A 2 16.44 17.07 -15.35
C GLU A 2 15.29 18.06 -15.21
N ILE A 3 14.26 17.88 -16.03
CA ILE A 3 12.97 18.48 -15.75
C ILE A 3 12.47 17.74 -14.52
N THR A 4 12.62 18.37 -13.36
CA THR A 4 11.96 18.00 -12.12
C THR A 4 10.46 18.14 -12.38
N LEU A 5 9.85 17.08 -12.91
CA LEU A 5 8.41 16.91 -12.92
C LEU A 5 7.98 16.84 -11.46
N ARG A 6 7.73 18.00 -10.84
CA ARG A 6 6.87 18.04 -9.66
C ARG A 6 5.54 17.50 -10.14
N GLU A 7 5.24 16.26 -9.82
CA GLU A 7 3.91 15.70 -10.00
C GLU A 7 2.93 16.70 -9.41
N ALA A 8 2.14 17.36 -10.27
CA ALA A 8 1.17 18.35 -9.85
C ALA A 8 0.16 17.61 -8.96
N ARG A 9 0.06 18.01 -7.69
CA ARG A 9 -0.84 17.36 -6.73
C ARG A 9 -2.26 17.44 -7.24
N ALA A 10 -2.98 16.34 -7.11
CA ALA A 10 -4.36 16.30 -7.52
C ALA A 10 -5.21 17.16 -6.57
N ARG A 11 -6.25 17.82 -7.10
CA ARG A 11 -7.11 18.73 -6.32
C ARG A 11 -7.68 18.09 -5.04
N TYR A 12 -7.98 16.79 -5.06
CA TYR A 12 -8.49 16.07 -3.89
C TYR A 12 -7.45 15.93 -2.77
N GLN A 13 -6.15 15.81 -3.11
CA GLN A 13 -5.06 15.77 -2.13
C GLN A 13 -4.92 17.12 -1.43
N ASP A 14 -5.06 18.21 -2.17
CA ASP A 14 -4.99 19.57 -1.62
C ASP A 14 -6.20 19.86 -0.72
N ILE A 15 -7.41 19.49 -1.14
CA ILE A 15 -8.60 19.59 -0.29
C ILE A 15 -8.42 18.78 1.00
N GLY A 16 -7.91 17.55 0.88
CA GLY A 16 -7.71 16.64 2.01
C GLY A 16 -6.78 17.21 3.09
N ILE A 17 -5.74 17.97 2.72
CA ILE A 17 -4.84 18.60 3.70
C ILE A 17 -5.61 19.46 4.68
N TYR A 18 -6.55 20.27 4.20
CA TYR A 18 -7.29 21.21 5.02
C TYR A 18 -8.55 20.57 5.62
N ALA A 19 -9.22 19.70 4.87
CA ALA A 19 -10.45 19.04 5.31
C ALA A 19 -10.25 18.16 6.55
N GLY A 20 -9.15 17.41 6.64
CA GLY A 20 -8.84 16.56 7.79
C GLY A 20 -8.74 17.32 9.12
N PRO A 21 -7.80 18.29 9.25
CA PRO A 21 -7.69 19.14 10.42
C PRO A 21 -8.96 19.95 10.69
N ALA A 22 -9.62 20.48 9.66
CA ALA A 22 -10.84 21.25 9.83
C ALA A 22 -11.97 20.41 10.45
N LEU A 23 -12.16 19.16 10.00
CA LEU A 23 -13.14 18.27 10.60
C LEU A 23 -12.77 17.88 12.03
N CYS A 24 -11.51 17.58 12.30
CA CYS A 24 -11.05 17.30 13.66
C CYS A 24 -11.31 18.49 14.59
N LEU A 25 -10.94 19.70 14.19
CA LEU A 25 -11.21 20.92 14.95
C LEU A 25 -12.71 21.13 15.17
N LEU A 26 -13.54 20.94 14.15
CA LEU A 26 -14.98 21.03 14.28
C LEU A 26 -15.52 20.04 15.32
N MET A 27 -15.09 18.77 15.28
CA MET A 27 -15.50 17.77 16.27
C MET A 27 -15.05 18.15 17.68
N LEU A 28 -13.81 18.64 17.84
CA LEU A 28 -13.31 19.11 19.13
C LEU A 28 -14.10 20.30 19.68
N LEU A 29 -14.56 21.21 18.82
CA LEU A 29 -15.38 22.37 19.20
C LEU A 29 -16.83 22.00 19.55
N VAL A 30 -17.40 21.02 18.86
CA VAL A 30 -18.77 20.53 19.11
C VAL A 30 -18.86 19.74 20.43
N GLY A 31 -17.77 19.08 20.84
CA GLY A 31 -17.74 18.25 22.03
C GLY A 31 -18.41 16.88 21.84
N PRO A 32 -18.33 15.99 22.85
CA PRO A 32 -18.77 14.60 22.75
C PRO A 32 -20.25 14.47 22.37
N GLN A 33 -20.53 13.60 21.40
CA GLN A 33 -21.88 13.26 20.95
C GLN A 33 -22.19 11.79 21.24
N GLY A 34 -23.48 11.45 21.37
CA GLY A 34 -23.91 10.05 21.46
C GLY A 34 -23.51 9.30 22.73
N GLY A 35 -23.20 10.01 23.83
CA GLY A 35 -22.82 9.40 25.11
C GLY A 35 -21.38 8.90 25.17
N LEU A 36 -20.54 9.27 24.20
CA LEU A 36 -19.10 9.00 24.25
C LEU A 36 -18.43 9.81 25.36
N ASP A 37 -17.42 9.21 25.99
CA ASP A 37 -16.54 9.94 26.89
C ASP A 37 -15.60 10.88 26.12
N ASP A 38 -15.07 11.86 26.83
CA ASP A 38 -14.18 12.88 26.27
C ASP A 38 -12.97 12.28 25.52
N PRO A 39 -12.22 11.31 26.09
CA PRO A 39 -11.10 10.70 25.40
C PRO A 39 -11.50 9.93 24.12
N ALA A 40 -12.61 9.19 24.12
CA ALA A 40 -13.07 8.49 22.92
C ALA A 40 -13.48 9.47 21.82
N TRP A 41 -14.17 10.56 22.16
CA TRP A 41 -14.54 11.57 21.17
C TRP A 41 -13.33 12.25 20.54
N ARG A 42 -12.34 12.63 21.34
CA ARG A 42 -11.08 13.23 20.84
C ARG A 42 -10.28 12.24 20.00
N THR A 43 -10.30 10.95 20.37
CA THR A 43 -9.70 9.88 19.56
C THR A 43 -10.39 9.75 18.21
N ALA A 44 -11.72 9.77 18.19
CA ALA A 44 -12.51 9.75 16.96
C ALA A 44 -12.24 10.98 16.07
N ALA A 45 -12.07 12.17 16.66
CA ALA A 45 -11.73 13.38 15.92
C ALA A 45 -10.36 13.26 15.20
N VAL A 46 -9.34 12.75 15.89
CA VAL A 46 -8.03 12.44 15.28
C VAL A 46 -8.17 11.34 14.22
N GLY A 47 -8.95 10.30 14.50
CA GLY A 47 -9.24 9.22 13.55
C GLY A 47 -9.92 9.72 12.27
N ALA A 48 -10.86 10.67 12.37
CA ALA A 48 -11.53 11.27 11.23
C ALA A 48 -10.56 12.09 10.36
N TRP A 49 -9.64 12.84 10.98
CA TRP A 49 -8.55 13.49 10.26
C TRP A 49 -7.70 12.45 9.52
N MET A 50 -7.24 11.41 10.22
CA MET A 50 -6.44 10.35 9.60
C MET A 50 -7.15 9.67 8.43
N ALA A 51 -8.44 9.37 8.59
CA ALA A 51 -9.27 8.78 7.54
C ALA A 51 -9.35 9.67 6.29
N ILE A 52 -9.55 10.98 6.45
CA ILE A 52 -9.54 11.93 5.32
C ILE A 52 -8.17 11.94 4.64
N TRP A 53 -7.08 12.02 5.41
CA TRP A 53 -5.73 12.05 4.84
C TRP A 53 -5.35 10.76 4.13
N TRP A 54 -5.81 9.59 4.61
CA TRP A 54 -5.61 8.32 3.93
C TRP A 54 -6.47 8.20 2.67
N ALA A 55 -7.76 8.54 2.74
CA ALA A 55 -8.68 8.43 1.59
C ALA A 55 -8.30 9.37 0.45
N THR A 56 -7.77 10.55 0.78
CA THR A 56 -7.35 11.56 -0.20
C THR A 56 -5.86 11.50 -0.54
N GLU A 57 -5.09 10.63 0.12
CA GLU A 57 -3.62 10.62 0.02
C GLU A 57 -2.98 12.02 0.21
N ALA A 58 -3.56 12.83 1.09
CA ALA A 58 -3.12 14.21 1.33
C ALA A 58 -1.67 14.27 1.83
N ARG A 59 -1.23 13.26 2.58
CA ARG A 59 0.15 13.07 3.05
C ARG A 59 0.52 11.60 2.93
N PRO A 60 1.82 11.26 2.87
CA PRO A 60 2.26 9.86 2.88
C PRO A 60 1.64 9.10 4.06
N VAL A 61 1.20 7.87 3.82
CA VAL A 61 0.46 7.03 4.79
C VAL A 61 1.16 6.98 6.16
N GLY A 62 2.49 6.86 6.17
CA GLY A 62 3.30 6.85 7.39
C GLY A 62 3.30 8.18 8.15
N VAL A 63 3.30 9.33 7.47
CA VAL A 63 3.22 10.66 8.11
C VAL A 63 1.89 10.81 8.83
N THR A 64 0.79 10.42 8.17
CA THR A 64 -0.55 10.41 8.78
C THR A 64 -0.60 9.46 9.98
N ALA A 65 0.05 8.29 9.88
CA ALA A 65 0.07 7.31 10.97
C ALA A 65 0.74 7.83 12.24
N PHE A 66 1.62 8.83 12.18
CA PHE A 66 2.26 9.46 13.35
C PHE A 66 1.40 10.53 14.03
N LEU A 67 0.24 10.92 13.48
CA LEU A 67 -0.65 11.92 14.11
C LEU A 67 -1.03 11.59 15.56
N PRO A 68 -1.39 10.33 15.93
CA PRO A 68 -1.67 9.97 17.32
C PRO A 68 -0.51 10.29 18.26
N LEU A 69 0.73 10.06 17.81
CA LEU A 69 1.92 10.33 18.60
C LEU A 69 2.07 11.82 18.92
N LEU A 70 1.69 12.69 17.98
CA LEU A 70 1.75 14.13 18.14
C LEU A 70 0.56 14.70 18.93
N LEU A 71 -0.62 14.12 18.76
CA LEU A 71 -1.89 14.72 19.20
C LEU A 71 -2.48 14.10 20.47
N PHE A 72 -2.21 12.83 20.78
CA PHE A 72 -2.89 12.16 21.90
C PHE A 72 -2.54 12.74 23.27
N ALA A 73 -1.27 13.06 23.50
CA ALA A 73 -0.84 13.70 24.75
C ALA A 73 -1.41 15.11 24.94
N PRO A 74 -1.29 16.07 23.99
CA PRO A 74 -1.86 17.40 24.16
C PRO A 74 -3.39 17.41 24.20
N LEU A 75 -4.06 16.44 23.59
CA LEU A 75 -5.52 16.28 23.67
C LEU A 75 -5.98 15.54 24.94
N GLY A 76 -5.06 15.10 25.81
CA GLY A 76 -5.40 14.39 27.04
C GLY A 76 -6.05 13.02 26.82
N ILE A 77 -5.76 12.35 25.70
CA ILE A 77 -6.28 11.01 25.36
C ILE A 77 -5.47 9.93 26.10
N THR A 78 -4.15 9.96 25.94
CA THR A 78 -3.20 9.01 26.56
C THR A 78 -1.81 9.63 26.56
N SER A 79 -0.87 9.05 27.32
CA SER A 79 0.51 9.53 27.35
C SER A 79 1.24 9.23 26.03
N MET A 80 2.25 10.04 25.71
CA MET A 80 3.16 9.81 24.58
C MET A 80 3.79 8.41 24.63
N ARG A 81 4.16 7.93 25.83
CA ARG A 81 4.77 6.62 26.04
C ARG A 81 3.82 5.48 25.67
N GLU A 82 2.57 5.57 26.12
CA GLU A 82 1.54 4.57 25.81
C GLU A 82 1.22 4.57 24.31
N ALA A 83 1.01 5.76 23.72
CA ALA A 83 0.79 5.89 22.28
C ALA A 83 1.97 5.32 21.45
N ALA A 84 3.21 5.59 21.87
CA ALA A 84 4.41 5.09 21.21
C ALA A 84 4.57 3.56 21.29
N SER A 85 4.07 2.93 22.37
CA SER A 85 4.22 1.48 22.58
C SER A 85 3.65 0.64 21.44
N HIS A 86 2.58 1.12 20.80
CA HIS A 86 1.95 0.44 19.66
C HIS A 86 2.84 0.39 18.41
N TYR A 87 3.80 1.32 18.26
CA TYR A 87 4.74 1.32 17.14
C TYR A 87 5.87 0.28 17.31
N ALA A 88 5.99 -0.32 18.49
CA ALA A 88 6.93 -1.39 18.80
C ALA A 88 6.25 -2.77 18.92
N ASN A 89 5.06 -2.94 18.34
CA ASN A 89 4.35 -4.21 18.34
C ASN A 89 5.22 -5.32 17.68
N PRO A 90 5.36 -6.53 18.28
CA PRO A 90 6.13 -7.63 17.71
C PRO A 90 5.79 -7.98 16.25
N ILE A 91 4.53 -7.80 15.85
CA ILE A 91 4.07 -8.04 14.48
C ILE A 91 4.77 -7.09 13.48
N ILE A 92 5.11 -5.86 13.87
CA ILE A 92 5.85 -4.92 13.02
C ILE A 92 7.25 -5.47 12.71
N TYR A 93 7.93 -6.03 13.72
CA TYR A 93 9.25 -6.65 13.53
C TYR A 93 9.17 -7.94 12.70
N LEU A 94 8.08 -8.71 12.83
CA LEU A 94 7.82 -9.85 11.96
C LEU A 94 7.71 -9.42 10.49
N TYR A 95 6.93 -8.37 10.20
CA TYR A 95 6.83 -7.82 8.83
C TYR A 95 8.17 -7.29 8.33
N LEU A 96 8.95 -6.62 9.19
CA LEU A 96 10.31 -6.17 8.85
C LEU A 96 11.19 -7.35 8.42
N GLY A 97 11.20 -8.45 9.18
CA GLY A 97 11.92 -9.68 8.82
C GLY A 97 11.42 -10.28 7.49
N GLY A 98 10.10 -10.30 7.28
CA GLY A 98 9.50 -10.71 6.01
C GLY A 98 9.96 -9.88 4.82
N PHE A 99 10.01 -8.55 4.96
CA PHE A 99 10.53 -7.65 3.92
C PHE A 99 12.03 -7.86 3.67
N MET A 100 12.82 -8.14 4.70
CA MET A 100 14.25 -8.48 4.50
C MET A 100 14.42 -9.75 3.67
N ILE A 101 13.60 -10.79 3.91
CA ILE A 101 13.61 -12.01 3.10
C ILE A 101 13.18 -11.70 1.65
N ALA A 102 12.10 -10.93 1.46
CA ALA A 102 11.64 -10.53 0.14
C ALA A 102 12.70 -9.74 -0.64
N LEU A 103 13.39 -8.80 0.03
CA LEU A 103 14.51 -8.04 -0.54
C LEU A 103 15.69 -8.95 -0.90
N ALA A 104 16.02 -9.94 -0.07
CA ALA A 104 17.05 -10.93 -0.39
C ALA A 104 16.65 -11.74 -1.64
N MET A 105 15.41 -12.23 -1.72
CA MET A 105 14.89 -12.94 -2.90
C MET A 105 14.94 -12.06 -4.16
N GLN A 106 14.69 -10.76 -4.01
CA GLN A 106 14.81 -9.80 -5.10
C GLN A 106 16.27 -9.64 -5.53
N ARG A 107 17.19 -9.48 -4.58
CA ARG A 107 18.62 -9.28 -4.83
C ARG A 107 19.26 -10.42 -5.62
N TRP A 108 18.78 -11.65 -5.43
CA TRP A 108 19.27 -12.85 -6.11
C TRP A 108 18.43 -13.27 -7.33
N ASP A 109 17.44 -12.47 -7.72
CA ASP A 109 16.49 -12.78 -8.79
C ASP A 109 15.76 -14.14 -8.61
N LEU A 110 15.65 -14.61 -7.36
CA LEU A 110 15.07 -15.92 -7.06
C LEU A 110 13.59 -15.96 -7.48
N HIS A 111 12.85 -14.91 -7.15
CA HIS A 111 11.46 -14.71 -7.56
C HIS A 111 11.27 -14.80 -9.09
N ARG A 112 12.19 -14.23 -9.89
CA ARG A 112 12.16 -14.33 -11.36
C ARG A 112 12.40 -15.76 -11.85
N ARG A 113 13.35 -16.48 -11.24
CA ARG A 113 13.60 -17.90 -11.58
C ARG A 113 12.36 -18.75 -11.29
N ILE A 114 11.74 -18.56 -10.13
CA ILE A 114 10.50 -19.25 -9.74
C ILE A 114 9.39 -18.93 -10.75
N ALA A 115 9.23 -17.65 -11.12
CA ALA A 115 8.23 -17.22 -12.09
C ALA A 115 8.40 -17.94 -13.43
N LEU A 116 9.62 -17.97 -13.97
CA LEU A 116 9.91 -18.63 -15.24
C LEU A 116 9.67 -20.15 -15.17
N VAL A 117 10.06 -20.82 -14.07
CA VAL A 117 9.81 -22.25 -13.88
C VAL A 117 8.31 -22.55 -13.87
N LEU A 118 7.53 -21.79 -13.10
CA LEU A 118 6.07 -21.96 -13.03
C LEU A 118 5.39 -21.71 -14.38
N LEU A 119 5.86 -20.71 -15.13
CA LEU A 119 5.35 -20.41 -16.47
C LEU A 119 5.74 -21.47 -17.49
N THR A 120 6.95 -22.03 -17.43
CA THR A 120 7.33 -23.15 -18.32
C THR A 120 6.56 -24.43 -18.03
N ALA A 121 6.04 -24.59 -16.81
CA ALA A 121 5.13 -25.68 -16.47
C ALA A 121 3.68 -25.46 -16.95
N SER A 122 3.37 -24.28 -17.48
CA SER A 122 2.04 -23.94 -17.99
C SER A 122 1.87 -24.44 -19.43
N GLY A 123 0.64 -24.81 -19.80
CA GLY A 123 0.31 -25.30 -21.14
C GLY A 123 0.48 -24.25 -22.24
N THR A 124 0.47 -24.69 -23.50
CA THR A 124 0.71 -23.85 -24.69
C THR A 124 -0.56 -23.28 -25.31
N ASP A 125 -1.75 -23.73 -24.89
CA ASP A 125 -3.01 -23.13 -25.32
C ASP A 125 -3.31 -21.84 -24.53
N GLY A 126 -4.07 -20.93 -25.15
CA GLY A 126 -4.33 -19.60 -24.57
C GLY A 126 -4.97 -19.63 -23.18
N ARG A 127 -5.82 -20.62 -22.87
CA ARG A 127 -6.46 -20.72 -21.55
C ARG A 127 -5.46 -21.17 -20.49
N SER A 128 -4.66 -22.20 -20.80
CA SER A 128 -3.61 -22.69 -19.90
C SER A 128 -2.54 -21.63 -19.63
N LEU A 129 -2.19 -20.82 -20.62
CA LEU A 129 -1.21 -19.76 -20.46
C LEU A 129 -1.72 -18.64 -19.52
N VAL A 130 -2.97 -18.19 -19.68
CA VAL A 130 -3.59 -17.23 -18.77
C VAL A 130 -3.67 -17.79 -17.35
N GLY A 131 -4.11 -19.05 -17.21
CA GLY A 131 -4.13 -19.74 -15.92
C GLY A 131 -2.75 -19.84 -15.27
N GLY A 132 -1.72 -20.11 -16.07
CA GLY A 132 -0.32 -20.14 -15.66
C GLY A 132 0.19 -18.80 -15.12
N PHE A 133 -0.13 -17.70 -15.80
CA PHE A 133 0.19 -16.36 -15.32
C PHE A 133 -0.58 -16.02 -14.03
N MET A 134 -1.87 -16.38 -13.93
CA MET A 134 -2.66 -16.16 -12.72
C MET A 134 -2.11 -16.94 -11.53
N LEU A 135 -1.76 -18.21 -11.71
CA LEU A 135 -1.20 -19.06 -10.66
C LEU A 135 0.19 -18.56 -10.23
N THR A 136 1.05 -18.24 -11.19
CA THR A 136 2.38 -17.67 -10.94
C THR A 136 2.26 -16.37 -10.14
N ALA A 137 1.38 -15.46 -10.56
CA ALA A 137 1.13 -14.22 -9.84
C ALA A 137 0.65 -14.48 -8.41
N ALA A 138 -0.32 -15.37 -8.22
CA ALA A 138 -0.86 -15.70 -6.90
C ALA A 138 0.21 -16.28 -5.96
N LEU A 139 1.00 -17.25 -6.43
CA LEU A 139 2.05 -17.89 -5.63
C LEU A 139 3.16 -16.91 -5.26
N LEU A 140 3.58 -16.06 -6.20
CA LEU A 140 4.61 -15.07 -5.93
C LEU A 140 4.11 -13.97 -5.00
N SER A 141 2.86 -13.51 -5.15
CA SER A 141 2.26 -12.49 -4.26
C SER A 141 2.13 -12.90 -2.79
N MET A 142 2.25 -14.19 -2.47
CA MET A 142 2.25 -14.65 -1.07
C MET A 142 3.56 -14.29 -0.34
N TRP A 143 4.66 -14.17 -1.09
CA TRP A 143 6.01 -13.96 -0.52
C TRP A 143 6.63 -12.63 -0.96
N MET A 144 6.19 -12.09 -2.10
CA MET A 144 6.59 -10.81 -2.67
C MET A 144 5.52 -9.76 -2.44
N THR A 145 5.89 -8.48 -2.44
CA THR A 145 4.88 -7.42 -2.46
C THR A 145 4.11 -7.45 -3.79
N ASN A 146 2.80 -7.17 -3.73
CA ASN A 146 1.93 -7.16 -4.92
C ASN A 146 2.51 -6.28 -6.03
N THR A 147 2.99 -5.08 -5.70
CA THR A 147 3.61 -4.15 -6.66
C THR A 147 4.84 -4.75 -7.34
N SER A 148 5.73 -5.41 -6.59
CA SER A 148 6.90 -6.07 -7.16
C SER A 148 6.51 -7.23 -8.09
N THR A 149 5.55 -8.05 -7.70
CA THR A 149 5.05 -9.17 -8.52
C THR A 149 4.52 -8.67 -9.85
N THR A 150 3.69 -7.62 -9.85
CA THR A 150 3.15 -7.01 -11.08
C THR A 150 4.24 -6.42 -11.95
N MET A 151 5.16 -5.62 -11.40
CA MET A 151 6.24 -5.00 -12.16
C MET A 151 7.17 -6.03 -12.81
N MET A 152 7.40 -7.17 -12.15
CA MET A 152 8.22 -8.27 -12.68
C MET A 152 7.48 -9.06 -13.78
N LEU A 153 6.20 -9.38 -13.58
CA LEU A 153 5.43 -10.17 -14.55
C LEU A 153 5.06 -9.40 -15.80
N LEU A 154 4.82 -8.08 -15.69
CA LEU A 154 4.44 -7.23 -16.81
C LEU A 154 5.33 -7.42 -18.05
N PRO A 155 6.68 -7.25 -17.98
CA PRO A 155 7.55 -7.44 -19.15
C PRO A 155 7.56 -8.88 -19.69
N ILE A 156 7.33 -9.89 -18.83
CA ILE A 156 7.27 -11.30 -19.24
C ILE A 156 5.99 -11.54 -20.04
N VAL A 157 4.85 -11.09 -19.52
CA VAL A 157 3.54 -11.19 -20.17
C VAL A 157 3.55 -10.47 -21.51
N THR A 158 4.09 -9.25 -21.58
CA THR A 158 4.16 -8.49 -22.85
C THR A 158 5.02 -9.19 -23.89
N SER A 159 6.13 -9.82 -23.46
CA SER A 159 6.99 -10.59 -24.37
C SER A 159 6.27 -11.81 -24.95
N VAL A 160 5.51 -12.53 -24.14
CA VAL A 160 4.73 -13.68 -24.60
C VAL A 160 3.59 -13.26 -25.52
N ILE A 161 2.88 -12.17 -25.20
CA ILE A 161 1.82 -11.62 -26.07
C ILE A 161 2.39 -11.24 -27.44
N ALA A 162 3.57 -10.60 -27.49
CA ALA A 162 4.21 -10.23 -28.76
C ALA A 162 4.52 -11.46 -29.64
N VAL A 163 5.09 -12.53 -29.05
CA VAL A 163 5.37 -13.78 -29.78
C VAL A 163 4.10 -14.42 -30.33
N ILE A 164 3.02 -14.46 -29.52
CA ILE A 164 1.74 -15.01 -29.97
C ILE A 164 1.16 -14.17 -31.11
N ALA A 165 1.21 -12.84 -31.00
CA ALA A 165 0.70 -11.94 -32.02
C ALA A 165 1.42 -12.11 -33.37
N ASP A 166 2.74 -12.33 -33.35
CA ASP A 166 3.50 -12.62 -34.57
C ASP A 166 3.22 -14.02 -35.13
N THR A 167 3.00 -15.02 -34.27
CA THR A 167 2.75 -16.40 -34.72
C THR A 167 1.33 -16.58 -35.29
N VAL A 168 0.35 -15.80 -34.84
CA VAL A 168 -1.05 -15.87 -35.30
C VAL A 168 -1.28 -15.03 -36.58
N ARG A 169 -0.29 -14.27 -37.06
CA ARG A 169 -0.37 -13.48 -38.30
C ARG A 169 -0.47 -14.30 -39.59
N ASP A 170 -0.22 -15.61 -39.56
CA ASP A 170 -0.37 -16.50 -40.73
C ASP A 170 -1.83 -16.95 -40.99
N ILE A 171 -2.82 -16.28 -40.39
CA ILE A 171 -4.25 -16.64 -40.53
C ILE A 171 -5.13 -15.45 -40.99
N SER A 172 -4.54 -14.41 -41.58
CA SER A 172 -5.30 -13.33 -42.26
C SER A 172 -4.87 -13.15 -43.70
#